data_AF-A0A6A6DH79-F1
#
_entry.id   AF-A0A6A6DH79-F1
#
_cell.length_a   1.000
_cell.length_b   1.000
_cell.length_c   1.000
_cell.angle_alpha   90.00
_cell.angle_beta   90.00
_cell.angle_gamma   90.00
#
_symmetry.space_group_name_H-M   'P 1'
#
loop_
_entity.id
_entity.type
_entity.pdbx_description
1 polymer ?
#
loop_
_entity_poly.entity_id
_entity_poly.type
_entity_poly.pdbx_seq_one_letter_code
_entity_poly.pdbx_strand_id
1 'polypeptide(L)'
;MSLVGMNWPHTFVKRTPGIQTKYNQKLDYQRYKQEEPAIIQGWFDLVCNVKAKYGIQDEDTYNFDESGFQIGIITQQKVVTGSERWY
;
A
#
# COMPACT_ATOMS: atom_id res chain seq x y z
N MET A 1 -5.02 -41.96 4.05
CA MET A 1 -4.71 -40.51 3.92
C MET A 1 -4.94 -40.13 2.46
N SER A 2 -5.99 -39.39 2.14
CA SER A 2 -6.28 -39.01 0.75
C SER A 2 -5.33 -37.90 0.32
N LEU A 3 -4.50 -38.18 -0.68
CA LEU A 3 -3.65 -37.20 -1.32
C LEU A 3 -4.55 -36.17 -1.99
N VAL A 4 -4.59 -34.97 -1.41
CA VAL A 4 -5.31 -33.86 -1.99
C VAL A 4 -4.66 -33.54 -3.34
N GLY A 5 -5.42 -33.63 -4.45
CA GLY A 5 -4.88 -33.43 -5.79
C GLY A 5 -4.36 -32.01 -6.02
N MET A 6 -3.36 -31.84 -6.89
CA MET A 6 -2.68 -30.55 -7.13
C MET A 6 -3.63 -29.36 -7.42
N ASN A 7 -4.81 -29.64 -8.00
CA ASN A 7 -5.79 -28.64 -8.38
C ASN A 7 -6.83 -28.32 -7.29
N TRP A 8 -6.74 -28.93 -6.12
CA TRP A 8 -7.72 -28.75 -5.05
C TRP A 8 -7.98 -27.29 -4.66
N PRO A 9 -6.99 -26.36 -4.61
CA PRO A 9 -7.26 -25.00 -4.15
C PRO A 9 -8.13 -24.25 -5.15
N HIS A 10 -7.88 -24.48 -6.44
CA HIS A 10 -8.67 -23.91 -7.53
C HIS A 10 -10.11 -24.47 -7.52
N THR A 11 -10.25 -25.78 -7.32
CA THR A 11 -11.56 -26.44 -7.23
C THR A 11 -12.37 -25.97 -6.02
N PHE A 12 -11.71 -25.75 -4.89
CA PHE A 12 -12.33 -25.24 -3.66
C PHE A 12 -12.91 -23.84 -3.84
N VAL A 13 -12.12 -22.90 -4.40
CA VAL A 13 -12.59 -21.54 -4.67
C VAL A 13 -13.75 -21.54 -5.68
N LYS A 14 -13.68 -22.34 -6.75
CA LYS A 14 -14.73 -22.42 -7.77
C LYS A 14 -16.08 -22.92 -7.22
N ARG A 15 -16.05 -23.79 -6.20
CA ARG A 15 -17.24 -24.46 -5.66
C ARG A 15 -17.84 -23.77 -4.44
N THR A 16 -17.21 -22.72 -3.92
CA THR A 16 -17.64 -22.04 -2.70
C THR A 16 -18.15 -20.64 -3.06
N PRO A 17 -19.48 -20.46 -3.19
CA PRO A 17 -20.08 -19.13 -3.29
C PRO A 17 -19.67 -18.30 -2.07
N GLY A 18 -19.30 -17.03 -2.26
CA GLY A 18 -18.89 -16.16 -1.16
C GLY A 18 -17.39 -15.94 -1.03
N ILE A 19 -16.55 -16.67 -1.77
CA ILE A 19 -15.09 -16.43 -1.81
C ILE A 19 -14.58 -16.29 -3.25
N GLN A 20 -13.55 -15.48 -3.43
CA GLN A 20 -12.92 -15.18 -4.71
C GLN A 20 -11.41 -15.06 -4.54
N THR A 21 -10.65 -15.23 -5.63
CA THR A 21 -9.21 -14.94 -5.63
C THR A 21 -8.95 -13.55 -6.18
N LYS A 22 -8.12 -12.75 -5.49
CA LYS A 22 -7.64 -11.45 -5.97
C LYS A 22 -6.12 -11.40 -5.89
N TYR A 23 -5.49 -10.63 -6.76
CA TYR A 23 -4.09 -10.28 -6.56
C TYR A 23 -4.02 -9.19 -5.50
N ASN A 24 -3.22 -9.40 -4.46
CA ASN A 24 -2.86 -8.36 -3.52
C ASN A 24 -2.01 -7.33 -4.26
N GLN A 25 -2.49 -6.09 -4.30
CA GLN A 25 -1.64 -4.96 -4.61
C GLN A 25 -0.86 -4.70 -3.33
N LYS A 26 0.41 -5.10 -3.31
CA LYS A 26 1.25 -5.00 -2.10
C LYS A 26 1.12 -3.59 -1.52
N LEU A 27 0.43 -3.50 -0.39
CA LEU A 27 0.45 -2.32 0.44
C LEU A 27 1.79 -2.32 1.18
N ASP A 28 2.47 -1.21 1.01
CA ASP A 28 3.86 -0.96 1.31
C ASP A 28 4.09 -0.97 2.83
N TYR A 29 4.49 -2.11 3.39
CA TYR A 29 4.83 -2.24 4.82
C TYR A 29 5.90 -1.23 5.25
N GLN A 30 6.74 -0.76 4.31
CA GLN A 30 7.68 0.32 4.58
C GLN A 30 6.94 1.67 4.73
N ARG A 31 5.92 1.96 3.92
CA ARG A 31 5.04 3.13 4.15
C ARG A 31 4.35 3.09 5.50
N TYR A 32 3.79 1.95 5.90
CA TYR A 32 3.14 1.85 7.21
C TYR A 32 4.10 2.21 8.37
N LYS A 33 5.38 1.82 8.26
CA LYS A 33 6.40 2.21 9.25
C LYS A 33 6.80 3.69 9.16
N GLN A 34 6.83 4.26 7.96
CA GLN A 34 7.14 5.67 7.74
C GLN A 34 5.99 6.60 8.09
N GLU A 35 4.77 6.07 8.21
CA GLU A 35 3.58 6.78 8.67
C GLU A 35 3.48 6.87 10.21
N GLU A 36 4.54 6.54 10.95
CA GLU A 36 4.57 6.74 12.39
C GLU A 36 4.44 8.24 12.73
N PRO A 37 3.50 8.65 13.60
CA PRO A 37 3.22 10.07 13.85
C PRO A 37 4.43 10.90 14.25
N ALA A 38 5.37 10.31 15.00
CA ALA A 38 6.60 10.98 15.41
C ALA A 38 7.53 11.30 14.23
N ILE A 39 7.61 10.40 13.25
CA ILE A 39 8.45 10.57 12.04
C ILE A 39 7.84 11.66 11.16
N ILE A 40 6.52 11.61 10.96
CA ILE A 40 5.79 12.63 10.20
C ILE A 40 5.96 14.01 10.85
N GLN A 41 5.80 14.10 12.17
CA GLN A 41 5.94 15.37 12.89
C GLN A 41 7.37 15.93 12.76
N GLY A 42 8.39 15.09 12.93
CA GLY A 42 9.79 15.51 12.77
C GLY A 42 10.11 16.04 11.38
N TRP A 43 9.47 15.50 10.34
CA TRP A 43 9.58 16.03 8.98
C TRP A 43 8.94 17.43 8.85
N PHE A 44 7.73 17.63 9.39
CA PHE A 44 7.07 18.93 9.37
C PHE A 44 7.87 19.99 10.14
N ASP A 45 8.41 19.64 11.31
CA ASP A 45 9.25 20.54 12.11
C ASP A 45 10.49 20.97 11.33
N LEU A 46 11.13 20.04 10.61
CA LEU A 46 12.28 20.34 9.75
C LEU A 46 11.89 21.30 8.61
N VAL A 47 10.77 21.05 7.93
CA VAL A 47 10.28 21.91 6.84
C VAL A 47 10.01 23.32 7.36
N CYS A 48 9.31 23.46 8.50
CA CYS A 48 9.04 24.75 9.13
C CYS A 48 10.34 25.51 9.47
N ASN A 49 11.34 24.81 10.04
CA ASN A 49 12.64 25.41 10.37
C ASN A 49 13.39 25.90 9.12
N VAL A 50 13.36 25.13 8.03
CA VAL A 50 13.99 25.53 6.76
C VAL A 50 13.27 26.74 6.17
N LYS A 51 11.94 26.74 6.14
CA LYS A 51 11.15 27.88 5.65
C LYS A 51 11.46 29.15 6.45
N ALA A 52 11.51 29.06 7.78
CA ALA A 52 11.88 30.17 8.64
C ALA A 52 13.32 30.67 8.40
N LYS A 53 14.29 29.75 8.23
CA LYS A 53 15.70 30.09 8.01
C LYS A 53 15.93 30.86 6.71
N TYR A 54 15.21 30.52 5.66
CA TYR A 54 15.38 31.11 4.33
C TYR A 54 14.29 32.13 3.96
N GLY A 55 13.34 32.39 4.86
CA GLY A 55 12.24 33.33 4.61
C GLY A 55 11.30 32.89 3.48
N ILE A 56 11.12 31.58 3.30
CA ILE A 56 10.25 31.03 2.27
C ILE A 56 8.80 31.22 2.71
N GLN A 57 8.03 31.98 1.94
CA GLN A 57 6.61 32.23 2.24
C GLN A 57 5.76 31.01 1.88
N ASP A 58 4.55 30.93 2.43
CA ASP A 58 3.63 29.83 2.16
C ASP A 58 3.19 29.83 0.70
N GLU A 59 3.08 31.01 0.10
CA GLU A 59 2.76 31.25 -1.31
C GLU A 59 3.84 30.72 -2.27
N ASP A 60 5.09 30.61 -1.77
CA ASP A 60 6.24 30.09 -2.51
C ASP A 60 6.46 28.59 -2.27
N THR A 61 5.54 27.92 -1.57
CA THR A 61 5.61 26.48 -1.30
C THR A 61 4.74 25.72 -2.30
N TYR A 62 5.38 24.95 -3.18
CA TYR A 62 4.71 24.12 -4.18
C TYR A 62 4.85 22.65 -3.83
N ASN A 63 3.78 21.87 -4.00
CA ASN A 63 3.86 20.42 -3.93
C ASN A 63 4.57 19.89 -5.19
N PHE A 64 5.54 19.01 -4.99
CA PHE A 64 6.11 18.24 -6.10
C PHE A 64 5.49 16.85 -6.07
N ASP A 65 4.27 16.72 -6.60
CA ASP A 65 3.68 15.41 -6.86
C ASP A 65 4.17 14.91 -8.21
N GLU A 66 5.09 13.94 -8.16
CA GLU A 66 5.55 13.27 -9.36
C GLU A 66 4.39 12.46 -9.96
N SER A 67 3.78 12.95 -11.02
CA SER A 67 2.96 12.14 -11.92
C SER A 67 3.89 11.31 -12.83
N GLY A 68 4.64 10.37 -12.25
CA GLY A 68 5.69 9.59 -12.92
C GLY A 68 5.69 8.13 -12.48
N PHE A 69 5.77 7.21 -13.46
CA PHE A 69 5.52 5.78 -13.33
C PHE A 69 6.23 5.08 -12.15
N GLN A 70 5.50 4.20 -11.47
CA GLN A 70 5.93 3.43 -10.31
C GLN A 70 7.13 2.50 -10.62
N ILE A 71 8.35 2.90 -10.27
CA ILE A 71 9.55 2.05 -10.32
C ILE A 71 9.71 1.32 -8.99
N GLY A 72 9.26 0.06 -8.95
CA GLY A 72 9.39 -0.82 -7.79
C GLY A 72 8.27 -1.85 -7.79
N ILE A 73 8.45 -2.93 -8.57
CA ILE A 73 7.48 -4.03 -8.62
C ILE A 73 7.48 -4.72 -7.27
N ILE A 74 6.53 -4.31 -6.45
CA ILE A 74 6.12 -5.11 -5.33
C ILE A 74 5.25 -6.25 -5.95
N THR A 75 5.89 -7.39 -6.26
CA THR A 75 5.30 -8.59 -6.92
C THR A 75 3.89 -8.97 -6.45
N GLN A 76 2.97 -9.13 -7.40
CA GLN A 76 1.58 -9.52 -7.17
C GLN A 76 1.49 -10.91 -6.50
N GLN A 77 0.76 -11.03 -5.39
CA GLN A 77 0.45 -12.32 -4.75
C GLN A 77 -1.04 -12.64 -4.89
N LYS A 78 -1.42 -13.86 -5.25
CA LYS A 78 -2.82 -14.28 -5.34
C LYS A 78 -3.34 -14.71 -3.97
N VAL A 79 -4.33 -14.00 -3.43
CA VAL A 79 -4.98 -14.27 -2.14
C VAL A 79 -6.42 -14.72 -2.35
N VAL A 80 -6.96 -15.54 -1.44
CA VAL A 80 -8.38 -15.91 -1.39
C VAL A 80 -9.06 -15.00 -0.36
N THR A 81 -10.12 -14.30 -0.77
CA THR A 81 -10.86 -13.35 0.08
C THR A 81 -12.37 -13.53 -0.08
N GLY A 82 -13.15 -13.01 0.85
CA GLY A 82 -14.61 -12.97 0.75
C GLY A 82 -15.08 -12.11 -0.42
N SER A 83 -16.21 -12.47 -1.03
CA SER A 83 -16.83 -11.66 -2.09
C SER A 83 -17.45 -10.36 -1.58
N GLU A 84 -17.68 -10.23 -0.27
CA GLU A 84 -18.50 -9.18 0.35
C GLU A 84 -17.72 -8.02 0.98
N ARG A 85 -16.38 -7.99 0.93
CA ARG A 85 -15.59 -6.91 1.57
C ARG A 85 -14.86 -6.03 0.56
N TRP A 86 -15.36 -4.81 0.38
CA TRP A 86 -14.59 -3.57 0.12
C TRP A 86 -15.35 -2.34 0.67
N TYR A 87 -14.81 -1.76 1.74
CA TYR A 87 -14.53 -0.31 1.82
C TYR A 87 -13.01 -0.18 1.72
#